data_AF-A0A9J6G3D4-F1
#
_entry.id   AF-A0A9J6G3D4-F1
#
_cell.length_a   1.000
_cell.length_b   1.000
_cell.length_c   1.000
_cell.angle_alpha   90.00
_cell.angle_beta   90.00
_cell.angle_gamma   90.00
#
_symmetry.space_group_name_H-M   'P 1'
#
loop_
_entity.id
_entity.type
_entity.pdbx_description
1 polymer ?
#
loop_
_entity_poly.entity_id
_entity_poly.type
_entity_poly.pdbx_seq_one_letter_code
_entity_poly.pdbx_strand_id
1 'polypeptide(L)'
;MTWLQNTATISTPLAEAAKALSEVKEIRINNVTYPVQLYGLAPDHSVKVIIRGAPLRFSERKLLDNMYVPNHEVYACRRLGNSNIVVVTFAGNKVPYYVTLFGSEYPCSLYKKTVPVCDACHELGHRATACPQPSTRVCQ
;
A
#
# COMPACT_ATOMS: atom_id res chain seq x y z
N MET A 1 8.71 -8.50 -17.89
CA MET A 1 7.48 -9.15 -17.39
C MET A 1 6.59 -8.07 -16.83
N THR A 2 5.65 -7.56 -17.62
CA THR A 2 4.75 -6.46 -17.26
C THR A 2 3.59 -6.98 -16.42
N TRP A 3 3.56 -6.62 -15.14
CA TRP A 3 2.42 -6.91 -14.26
C TRP A 3 1.26 -5.99 -14.63
N LEU A 4 0.20 -6.55 -15.24
CA LEU A 4 -1.06 -5.84 -15.45
C LEU A 4 -1.79 -5.75 -14.10
N GLN A 5 -1.60 -4.63 -13.41
CA GLN A 5 -2.36 -4.31 -12.20
C GLN A 5 -3.56 -3.44 -12.58
N ASN A 6 -4.75 -4.04 -12.56
CA ASN A 6 -6.00 -3.28 -12.70
C ASN A 6 -6.28 -2.57 -11.38
N THR A 7 -6.37 -1.24 -11.41
CA THR A 7 -6.67 -0.43 -10.22
C THR A 7 -7.99 0.30 -10.44
N ALA A 8 -8.88 0.23 -9.45
CA ALA A 8 -10.10 1.04 -9.40
C ALA A 8 -10.03 1.93 -8.14
N THR A 9 -10.39 3.19 -8.29
CA THR A 9 -10.44 4.15 -7.18
C THR A 9 -11.89 4.47 -6.87
N ILE A 10 -12.28 4.31 -5.61
CA ILE A 10 -13.60 4.65 -5.09
C ILE A 10 -13.41 5.78 -4.08
N SER A 11 -14.13 6.88 -4.27
CA SER A 11 -14.14 8.01 -3.34
C SER A 11 -15.55 8.16 -2.76
N THR A 12 -15.63 8.34 -1.45
CA THR A 12 -16.89 8.58 -0.75
C THR A 12 -16.70 9.66 0.32
N PRO A 13 -17.64 10.61 0.46
CA PRO A 13 -17.59 11.60 1.52
C PRO A 13 -18.09 11.06 2.87
N LEU A 14 -18.65 9.85 2.92
CA LEU A 14 -19.24 9.26 4.12
C LEU A 14 -18.24 8.31 4.80
N ALA A 15 -17.90 8.59 6.06
CA ALA A 15 -16.93 7.80 6.83
C ALA A 15 -17.38 6.34 7.01
N GLU A 16 -18.67 6.11 7.22
CA GLU A 16 -19.27 4.78 7.38
C GLU A 16 -19.15 3.96 6.09
N ALA A 17 -19.37 4.61 4.94
CA ALA A 17 -19.20 3.97 3.64
C ALA A 17 -17.72 3.66 3.37
N ALA A 18 -16.82 4.56 3.75
CA ALA A 18 -15.38 4.32 3.63
C ALA A 18 -14.98 3.08 4.45
N LYS A 19 -15.44 3.00 5.70
CA LYS A 19 -15.23 1.85 6.59
C LYS A 19 -15.80 0.56 5.99
N ALA A 20 -17.06 0.57 5.55
CA ALA A 20 -17.67 -0.60 4.92
C ALA A 20 -16.89 -1.05 3.68
N LEU A 21 -16.42 -0.10 2.86
CA LEU A 21 -15.60 -0.39 1.69
C LEU A 21 -14.25 -1.00 2.07
N SER A 22 -13.65 -0.65 3.21
CA SER A 22 -12.36 -1.22 3.66
C SER A 22 -12.41 -2.71 4.00
N GLU A 23 -13.60 -3.26 4.21
CA GLU A 23 -13.80 -4.67 4.54
C GLU A 23 -14.06 -5.53 3.30
N VAL A 24 -14.23 -4.90 2.12
CA VAL A 24 -14.49 -5.61 0.85
C VAL A 24 -13.28 -6.44 0.43
N LYS A 25 -13.49 -7.73 0.18
CA LYS A 25 -12.44 -8.67 -0.25
C LYS A 25 -12.56 -9.04 -1.72
N GLU A 26 -13.74 -8.88 -2.30
CA GLU A 26 -14.05 -9.32 -3.66
C GLU A 26 -15.03 -8.34 -4.31
N ILE A 27 -14.89 -8.11 -5.62
CA ILE A 27 -15.85 -7.36 -6.43
C ILE A 27 -16.37 -8.25 -7.57
N ARG A 28 -17.62 -8.06 -7.97
CA ARG A 28 -18.23 -8.78 -9.10
C ARG A 28 -18.41 -7.84 -10.29
N ILE A 29 -17.82 -8.18 -11.42
CA ILE A 29 -17.93 -7.43 -12.69
C ILE A 29 -18.36 -8.43 -13.76
N ASN A 30 -19.45 -8.15 -14.49
CA ASN A 30 -19.96 -9.01 -15.57
C ASN A 30 -20.08 -10.49 -15.19
N ASN A 31 -20.64 -10.77 -14.01
CA ASN A 31 -20.78 -12.12 -13.44
C ASN A 31 -19.48 -12.85 -13.06
N VAL A 32 -18.33 -12.20 -13.16
CA VAL A 32 -17.04 -12.74 -12.70
C VAL A 32 -16.65 -12.09 -11.38
N THR A 33 -16.22 -12.91 -10.42
CA THR A 33 -15.74 -12.46 -9.12
C THR A 33 -14.22 -12.26 -9.16
N TYR A 34 -13.76 -11.10 -8.72
CA TYR A 34 -12.36 -10.74 -8.64
C TYR A 34 -11.96 -10.48 -7.19
N PRO A 35 -10.91 -11.12 -6.67
CA PRO A 35 -10.34 -10.72 -5.40
C PRO A 35 -9.77 -9.31 -5.54
N VAL A 36 -10.03 -8.46 -4.56
CA VAL A 36 -9.51 -7.09 -4.53
C VAL A 36 -8.56 -6.90 -3.37
N GLN A 37 -7.51 -6.15 -3.64
CA GLN A 37 -6.69 -5.58 -2.60
C GLN A 37 -7.04 -4.10 -2.48
N LEU A 38 -7.59 -3.72 -1.34
CA LEU A 38 -7.98 -2.35 -1.09
C LEU A 38 -6.76 -1.53 -0.69
N TYR A 39 -6.64 -0.37 -1.30
CA TYR A 39 -5.59 0.58 -1.01
C TYR A 39 -6.24 1.89 -0.58
N GLY A 40 -6.04 2.29 0.67
CA GLY A 40 -6.37 3.66 1.09
C GLY A 40 -7.72 3.84 1.77
N LEU A 41 -7.85 3.29 2.96
CA LEU A 41 -8.21 4.18 4.06
C LEU A 41 -6.91 4.46 4.80
N ALA A 42 -6.18 5.48 4.38
CA ALA A 42 -5.32 6.19 5.32
C ALA A 42 -6.26 7.29 5.83
N PRO A 43 -6.97 7.09 6.96
CA PRO A 43 -7.82 8.14 7.51
C PRO A 43 -7.02 9.42 7.64
N ASP A 44 -7.70 10.57 7.62
CA ASP A 44 -7.09 11.79 8.12
C ASP A 44 -6.45 11.48 9.48
N HIS A 45 -5.24 11.97 9.70
CA HIS A 45 -4.37 11.56 10.82
C HIS A 45 -3.95 10.08 10.75
N SER A 46 -3.21 9.70 9.72
CA SER A 46 -2.52 8.41 9.66
C SER A 46 -1.10 8.57 9.15
N VAL A 47 -0.21 7.67 9.58
CA VAL A 47 1.20 7.68 9.20
C VAL A 47 1.58 6.37 8.53
N LYS A 48 2.32 6.49 7.42
CA LYS A 48 2.90 5.34 6.72
C LYS A 48 4.35 5.20 7.13
N VAL A 49 4.74 3.98 7.48
CA VAL A 49 6.12 3.65 7.82
C VAL A 49 6.59 2.47 6.99
N ILE A 50 7.89 2.32 6.90
CA ILE A 50 8.60 1.22 6.26
C ILE A 50 9.20 0.37 7.36
N ILE A 51 9.03 -0.94 7.22
CA ILE A 51 9.78 -1.98 7.92
C ILE A 51 10.59 -2.74 6.88
N ARG A 52 11.87 -2.95 7.17
CA ARG A 52 12.79 -3.72 6.33
C ARG A 52 13.05 -5.08 6.98
N GLY A 53 13.29 -6.11 6.17
CA GLY A 53 13.62 -7.45 6.67
C GLY A 53 12.40 -8.31 7.03
N ALA A 54 11.19 -7.90 6.66
CA ALA A 54 9.99 -8.69 6.90
C ALA A 54 10.06 -10.04 6.14
N PRO A 55 9.83 -11.19 6.81
CA PRO A 55 10.00 -12.49 6.18
C PRO A 55 9.17 -12.65 4.90
N LEU A 56 9.80 -13.13 3.82
CA LEU A 56 9.15 -13.30 2.52
C LEU A 56 8.13 -14.45 2.51
N ARG A 57 8.33 -15.46 3.37
CA ARG A 57 7.45 -16.63 3.48
C ARG A 57 6.04 -16.31 4.00
N PHE A 58 5.81 -15.10 4.51
CA PHE A 58 4.52 -14.71 5.08
C PHE A 58 3.80 -13.70 4.18
N SER A 59 2.50 -13.94 3.97
CA SER A 59 1.62 -12.99 3.27
C SER A 59 1.45 -11.71 4.07
N GLU A 60 1.07 -10.61 3.41
CA GLU A 60 0.79 -9.33 4.06
C GLU A 60 -0.27 -9.46 5.16
N ARG A 61 -1.30 -10.28 4.91
CA ARG A 61 -2.33 -10.61 5.91
C ARG A 61 -1.72 -11.29 7.13
N LYS A 62 -0.86 -12.29 6.93
CA LYS A 62 -0.20 -12.99 8.04
C LYS A 62 0.74 -12.06 8.82
N LEU A 63 1.43 -11.15 8.13
CA LEU A 63 2.24 -10.12 8.78
C LEU A 63 1.38 -9.19 9.64
N LEU A 64 0.26 -8.71 9.10
CA LEU A 64 -0.68 -7.84 9.81
C LEU A 64 -1.24 -8.53 11.06
N ASP A 65 -1.69 -9.77 10.93
CA ASP A 65 -2.32 -10.54 12.02
C ASP A 65 -1.35 -10.88 13.17
N ASN A 66 -0.04 -10.82 12.92
CA ASN A 66 1.01 -11.14 13.92
C ASN A 66 1.83 -9.90 14.29
N MET A 67 1.37 -8.71 13.90
CA MET A 67 2.02 -7.45 14.22
C MET A 67 1.56 -6.96 15.60
N TYR A 68 2.53 -6.72 16.47
CA TYR A 68 2.28 -6.12 17.77
C TYR A 68 3.05 -4.81 17.89
N VAL A 69 2.33 -3.74 18.23
CA VAL A 69 2.87 -2.40 18.41
C VAL A 69 2.15 -1.73 19.58
N PRO A 70 2.80 -1.54 20.73
CA PRO A 70 2.17 -0.91 21.88
C PRO A 70 1.68 0.51 21.55
N ASN A 71 0.47 0.85 22.01
CA ASN A 71 -0.13 2.19 21.88
C ASN A 71 -0.28 2.70 20.42
N HIS A 72 -0.29 1.82 19.43
CA HIS A 72 -0.54 2.18 18.04
C HIS A 72 -1.55 1.21 17.44
N GLU A 73 -2.53 1.76 16.71
CA GLU A 73 -3.48 0.96 15.93
C GLU A 73 -2.95 0.81 14.50
N VAL A 74 -3.02 -0.41 13.96
CA VAL A 74 -2.54 -0.74 12.62
C VAL A 74 -3.73 -0.87 11.68
N TYR A 75 -3.77 -0.06 10.62
CA TYR A 75 -4.82 -0.12 9.60
C TYR A 75 -4.50 -1.07 8.48
N ALA A 76 -3.26 -1.07 7.99
CA ALA A 76 -2.89 -1.85 6.82
C ALA A 76 -1.40 -2.20 6.81
N CYS A 77 -1.10 -3.36 6.22
CA CYS A 77 0.26 -3.79 5.90
C CYS A 77 0.31 -4.19 4.43
N ARG A 78 1.31 -3.70 3.68
CA ARG A 78 1.56 -4.10 2.30
C ARG A 78 3.04 -4.27 2.01
N ARG A 79 3.40 -5.15 1.10
CA ARG A 79 4.76 -5.39 0.63
C ARG A 79 5.06 -4.47 -0.55
N LEU A 80 6.31 -4.00 -0.62
CA LEU A 80 6.80 -3.27 -1.79
C LEU A 80 7.37 -4.27 -2.80
N GLY A 81 6.59 -4.56 -3.83
CA GLY A 81 6.94 -5.57 -4.83
C GLY A 81 7.24 -6.93 -4.19
N ASN A 82 8.23 -7.64 -4.72
CA ASN A 82 8.67 -8.94 -4.20
C ASN A 82 9.83 -8.82 -3.19
N SER A 83 9.89 -7.73 -2.42
CA SER A 83 10.99 -7.47 -1.47
C SER A 83 10.62 -7.82 -0.02
N ASN A 84 11.64 -7.84 0.84
CA ASN A 84 11.47 -7.96 2.29
C ASN A 84 11.05 -6.61 2.95
N ILE A 85 10.62 -5.64 2.16
CA ILE A 85 10.21 -4.31 2.62
C ILE A 85 8.69 -4.26 2.65
N VAL A 86 8.14 -3.85 3.79
CA VAL A 86 6.70 -3.65 3.97
C VAL A 86 6.40 -2.23 4.39
N VAL A 87 5.31 -1.68 3.86
CA VAL A 87 4.72 -0.41 4.27
C VAL A 87 3.55 -0.71 5.20
N VAL A 88 3.57 -0.11 6.38
CA VAL A 88 2.51 -0.25 7.38
C VAL A 88 1.86 1.11 7.60
N THR A 89 0.54 1.14 7.66
CA THR A 89 -0.25 2.34 7.92
C THR A 89 -0.78 2.27 9.35
N PHE A 90 -0.43 3.26 10.15
CA PHE A 90 -0.86 3.40 11.54
C PHE A 90 -1.88 4.52 11.69
N ALA A 91 -2.75 4.37 12.68
CA ALA A 91 -3.57 5.48 13.17
C ALA A 91 -2.71 6.57 13.83
N GLY A 92 -3.12 7.82 13.64
CA GLY A 92 -2.42 9.00 14.15
C GLY A 92 -1.17 9.36 13.36
N ASN A 93 -0.48 10.40 13.83
CA ASN A 93 0.73 10.94 13.21
C ASN A 93 2.02 10.46 13.88
N LYS A 94 1.90 9.59 14.90
CA LYS A 94 3.04 9.12 15.68
C LYS A 94 3.66 7.89 15.02
N VAL A 95 4.94 7.99 14.73
CA VAL A 95 5.74 6.88 14.19
C VAL A 95 6.22 6.02 15.36
N PRO A 96 5.87 4.71 15.42
CA PRO A 96 6.49 3.81 16.38
C PRO A 96 7.98 3.66 16.05
N TYR A 97 8.83 3.40 17.04
CA TYR A 97 10.25 3.10 16.81
C TYR A 97 10.44 1.69 16.24
N TYR A 98 9.65 0.73 16.76
CA TYR A 98 9.74 -0.68 16.39
C TYR A 98 8.34 -1.30 16.28
N VAL A 99 8.24 -2.34 15.46
CA VAL A 99 7.14 -3.32 15.53
C VAL A 99 7.69 -4.67 15.93
N THR A 100 6.89 -5.46 16.64
CA THR A 100 7.18 -6.88 16.84
C THR A 100 6.43 -7.71 15.81
N LEU A 101 7.14 -8.57 15.09
CA LEU A 101 6.59 -9.58 14.20
C LEU A 101 7.16 -10.95 14.59
N PHE A 102 6.30 -11.91 14.93
CA PHE A 102 6.72 -13.27 15.32
C PHE A 102 7.81 -13.30 16.42
N GLY A 103 7.73 -12.37 17.38
CA GLY A 103 8.69 -12.26 18.49
C GLY A 103 10.02 -11.57 18.16
N SER A 104 10.19 -11.04 16.94
CA SER A 104 11.37 -10.23 16.58
C SER A 104 10.99 -8.77 16.38
N GLU A 105 11.84 -7.86 16.85
CA GLU A 105 11.65 -6.42 16.68
C GLU A 105 12.22 -5.94 15.35
N TYR A 106 11.46 -5.08 14.67
CA TYR A 106 11.84 -4.50 13.40
C TYR A 106 11.75 -2.97 13.48
N PRO A 107 12.81 -2.23 13.13
CA PRO A 107 12.80 -0.78 13.17
C PRO A 107 11.85 -0.21 12.12
N CYS A 108 11.13 0.83 12.53
CA CYS A 108 10.25 1.59 11.66
C CYS A 108 10.94 2.85 11.16
N SER A 109 10.70 3.20 9.91
CA SER A 109 11.15 4.47 9.31
C SER A 109 10.01 5.12 8.56
N LEU A 110 9.90 6.44 8.58
CA LEU A 110 8.83 7.13 7.86
C LEU A 110 8.83 6.75 6.37
N TYR A 111 7.67 6.37 5.83
CA TYR A 111 7.51 6.12 4.41
C TYR A 111 7.51 7.44 3.66
N LYS A 112 8.62 7.75 2.98
CA LYS A 112 8.69 8.87 2.04
C LYS A 112 8.13 8.40 0.71
N LYS A 113 7.02 9.01 0.27
CA LYS A 113 6.45 8.74 -1.06
C LYS A 113 7.50 9.16 -2.10
N THR A 114 8.03 8.18 -2.83
CA THR A 114 8.86 8.48 -4.00
C THR A 114 7.94 9.01 -5.09
N VAL A 115 8.33 10.13 -5.69
CA VAL A 115 7.68 10.65 -6.88
C VAL A 115 7.99 9.67 -8.01
N PRO A 116 6.98 9.01 -8.62
CA PRO A 116 7.23 8.07 -9.69
C PRO A 116 7.83 8.80 -10.89
N VAL A 117 8.81 8.17 -11.54
CA VAL A 117 9.24 8.54 -12.90
C VAL A 117 8.38 7.75 -13.87
N CYS A 118 7.92 8.41 -14.92
CA CYS A 118 7.14 7.78 -15.98
C CYS A 118 8.07 7.02 -16.93
N ASP A 119 7.90 5.70 -17.10
CA ASP A 119 8.74 4.93 -18.04
C ASP A 119 8.47 5.25 -19.53
N ALA A 120 7.42 6.01 -19.85
CA ALA A 120 7.10 6.41 -21.23
C ALA A 120 7.78 7.73 -21.62
N CYS A 121 7.62 8.79 -20.81
CA CYS A 121 8.17 10.13 -21.10
C CYS A 121 9.33 10.55 -20.18
N HIS A 122 9.69 9.74 -19.18
CA HIS A 122 10.72 10.01 -18.16
C HIS A 122 10.50 11.25 -17.28
N GLU A 123 9.31 11.85 -17.31
CA GLU A 123 8.95 12.92 -16.38
C GLU A 123 8.50 12.38 -15.01
N LEU A 124 8.63 13.23 -13.99
CA LEU A 124 8.20 12.94 -12.63
C LEU A 124 6.69 13.18 -12.46
N GLY A 125 6.08 12.44 -11.53
CA GLY A 125 4.75 12.74 -11.00
C GLY A 125 3.62 11.86 -11.55
N HIS A 126 3.90 11.04 -12.56
CA HIS A 126 2.92 10.12 -13.12
C HIS A 126 3.53 8.77 -13.50
N ARG A 127 2.68 7.76 -13.68
CA ARG A 127 3.06 6.43 -14.15
C ARG A 127 2.84 6.34 -15.67
N ALA A 128 3.53 5.43 -16.35
CA ALA A 128 3.37 5.22 -17.79
C ALA A 128 1.91 5.00 -18.23
N THR A 129 1.11 4.31 -17.41
CA THR A 129 -0.33 4.04 -17.68
C THR A 129 -1.22 5.28 -17.60
N ALA A 130 -0.76 6.35 -16.95
CA ALA A 130 -1.46 7.63 -16.82
C ALA A 130 -0.65 8.76 -17.48
N CYS A 131 0.21 8.41 -18.44
CA CYS A 131 1.05 9.38 -19.12
C CYS A 131 0.19 10.24 -20.05
N PRO A 132 0.26 11.58 -19.96
CA PRO A 132 -0.42 12.46 -20.91
C PRO A 132 0.22 12.41 -22.30
N GLN A 133 1.46 11.92 -22.41
CA GLN A 133 2.25 11.86 -23.64
C GLN A 133 2.92 10.48 -23.85
N PRO A 134 2.14 9.39 -23.99
CA PRO A 134 2.68 8.03 -24.01
C PRO A 134 3.47 7.70 -25.28
N SER A 135 3.32 8.48 -26.35
CA SER A 135 3.98 8.28 -27.64
C SER A 135 5.26 9.09 -27.83
N THR A 136 5.65 9.93 -26.85
CA THR A 136 6.87 10.74 -26.95
C THR A 136 8.08 9.82 -26.85
N ARG A 137 8.82 9.69 -27.96
CA ARG A 137 10.10 8.98 -27.97
C ARG A 137 11.16 9.87 -27.34
N VAL A 138 11.49 9.58 -26.09
CA VAL A 138 12.67 10.13 -25.41
C VAL A 138 13.85 9.18 -25.66
N CYS A 139 15.03 9.72 -25.97
CA CYS A 139 16.24 8.92 -26.16
C CYS A 139 16.51 8.08 -24.92
N GLN A 140 16.83 6.80 -25.14
CA GLN A 140 17.32 5.86 -24.14
C GLN A 140 18.85 5.77 -24.18
#